data_AF-A0A423GFT9-F1
#
_entry.id   AF-A0A423GFT9-F1
#
_cell.length_a   1.000
_cell.length_b   1.000
_cell.length_c   1.000
_cell.angle_alpha   90.00
_cell.angle_beta   90.00
_cell.angle_gamma   90.00
#
_symmetry.space_group_name_H-M   'P 1'
#
loop_
_entity.id
_entity.type
_entity.pdbx_description
1 polymer ?
#
loop_
_entity_poly.entity_id
_entity_poly.type
_entity_poly.pdbx_seq_one_letter_code
_entity_poly.pdbx_strand_id
1 'polypeptide(L)'
;MKTLTALFTAAALTLTAGLAQADVRIDQIPQLVKEGKIKSLESMNAEALKLHPGATITDTDLDNHFNGYEYEVELKAADGKEFDVDFDATTGEVLSNKQDT
;
A
#
# COMPACT_ATOMS: atom_id res chain seq x y z
N MET A 1 19.01 28.90 -19.71
CA MET A 1 18.88 28.65 -18.26
C MET A 1 17.57 29.29 -17.82
N LYS A 2 16.60 28.49 -17.37
CA LYS A 2 15.28 28.99 -16.94
C LYS A 2 15.06 28.47 -15.52
N THR A 3 15.08 29.39 -14.56
CA THR A 3 14.84 29.14 -13.15
C THR A 3 13.37 28.77 -12.94
N LEU A 4 13.10 27.57 -12.44
CA LEU A 4 11.76 27.16 -12.02
C LEU A 4 11.65 27.35 -10.50
N THR A 5 10.80 28.28 -10.14
CA THR A 5 10.40 28.64 -8.78
C THR A 5 9.78 27.44 -8.09
N ALA A 6 10.43 26.97 -7.01
CA ALA A 6 9.87 25.98 -6.10
C ALA A 6 8.69 26.60 -5.31
N LEU A 7 7.53 25.96 -5.39
CA LEU A 7 6.39 26.24 -4.51
C LEU A 7 6.43 25.20 -3.39
N PHE A 8 6.88 25.64 -2.22
CA PHE A 8 6.68 24.92 -0.96
C PHE A 8 5.21 25.05 -0.56
N THR A 9 4.38 24.05 -0.86
CA THR A 9 3.09 23.90 -0.21
C THR A 9 3.34 23.42 1.23
N ALA A 10 3.38 24.38 2.14
CA ALA A 10 3.28 24.13 3.58
C ALA A 10 1.87 23.61 3.88
N ALA A 11 1.70 22.28 3.87
CA ALA A 11 0.55 21.65 4.48
C ALA A 11 0.81 21.62 6.00
N ALA A 12 0.09 22.46 6.74
CA ALA A 12 0.04 22.39 8.19
C ALA A 12 -0.66 21.07 8.59
N LEU A 13 0.11 20.01 8.86
CA LEU A 13 -0.44 18.81 9.52
C LEU A 13 -0.38 19.00 11.03
N THR A 14 -1.57 19.15 11.59
CA THR A 14 -1.88 19.07 13.01
C THR A 14 -1.20 17.86 13.66
N LEU A 15 -0.47 18.10 14.76
CA LEU A 15 0.01 17.06 15.66
C LEU A 15 -1.18 16.30 16.27
N THR A 16 -1.57 15.18 15.66
CA THR A 16 -2.24 14.09 16.38
C THR A 16 -1.14 13.15 16.85
N ALA A 17 -0.63 13.41 18.05
CA ALA A 17 0.23 12.47 18.74
C ALA A 17 -0.59 11.21 19.08
N GLY A 18 -0.16 10.07 18.54
CA GLY A 18 -0.51 8.76 19.05
C GLY A 18 -1.53 7.98 18.22
N LEU A 19 -1.10 7.40 17.12
CA LEU A 19 -1.35 5.99 16.76
C LEU A 19 -0.15 5.57 15.91
N ALA A 20 0.89 5.04 16.54
CA ALA A 20 1.76 4.13 15.80
C ALA A 20 0.88 2.89 15.54
N GLN A 21 0.25 2.84 14.36
CA GLN A 21 -0.20 1.56 13.83
C GLN A 21 1.05 0.68 13.75
N ALA A 22 0.95 -0.48 14.38
CA ALA A 22 2.09 -1.38 14.47
C ALA A 22 1.96 -2.32 13.28
N ASP A 23 2.91 -2.28 12.35
CA ASP A 23 2.95 -3.21 11.22
C ASP A 23 2.70 -4.64 11.70
N VAL A 24 1.95 -5.43 10.93
CA VAL A 24 1.78 -6.84 11.27
C VAL A 24 3.15 -7.50 11.18
N ARG A 25 3.55 -8.10 12.29
CA ARG A 25 4.76 -8.90 12.39
C ARG A 25 4.74 -9.97 11.28
N ILE A 26 5.70 -9.92 10.35
CA ILE A 26 5.77 -10.80 9.16
C ILE A 26 5.64 -12.28 9.52
N ASP A 27 6.12 -12.72 10.68
CA ASP A 27 6.01 -14.10 11.17
C ASP A 27 4.56 -14.56 11.45
N GLN A 28 3.61 -13.64 11.57
CA GLN A 28 2.19 -13.94 11.81
C GLN A 28 1.38 -14.15 10.52
N ILE A 29 1.83 -13.61 9.39
CA ILE A 29 1.12 -13.67 8.10
C ILE A 29 0.75 -15.10 7.70
N PRO A 30 1.64 -16.11 7.77
CA PRO A 30 1.30 -17.48 7.37
C PRO A 30 0.15 -18.07 8.20
N GLN A 31 0.06 -17.72 9.49
CA GLN A 31 -0.99 -18.22 10.36
C GLN A 31 -2.33 -17.52 10.07
N LEU A 32 -2.33 -16.21 9.79
CA LEU A 32 -3.54 -15.46 9.41
C LEU A 32 -4.15 -15.99 8.11
N VAL A 33 -3.31 -16.30 7.12
CA VAL A 33 -3.73 -16.93 5.86
C VAL A 33 -4.31 -18.32 6.12
N LYS A 34 -3.61 -19.14 6.92
CA LYS A 34 -4.06 -20.50 7.28
C LYS A 34 -5.41 -20.50 8.01
N GLU A 35 -5.66 -19.49 8.84
CA GLU A 35 -6.94 -19.29 9.55
C GLU A 35 -8.03 -18.70 8.66
N GLY A 36 -7.72 -18.31 7.41
CA GLY A 36 -8.67 -17.68 6.49
C GLY A 36 -9.05 -16.25 6.89
N LYS A 37 -8.24 -15.60 7.75
CA LYS A 37 -8.46 -14.20 8.16
C LYS A 37 -8.06 -13.20 7.10
N ILE A 38 -7.08 -13.56 6.27
CA ILE A 38 -6.61 -12.74 5.14
C ILE A 38 -6.33 -13.61 3.92
N LYS A 39 -6.34 -13.00 2.73
CA LYS A 39 -5.79 -13.53 1.48
C LYS A 39 -4.27 -13.66 1.59
N SER A 40 -3.67 -14.48 0.74
CA SER A 40 -2.21 -14.56 0.68
C SER A 40 -1.61 -13.32 0.04
N LEU A 41 -0.42 -12.93 0.51
CA LEU A 41 0.39 -11.87 -0.08
C LEU A 41 0.57 -12.10 -1.60
N GLU A 42 0.90 -13.32 -2.02
CA GLU A 42 1.04 -13.66 -3.45
C GLU A 42 -0.22 -13.35 -4.26
N SER A 43 -1.41 -13.60 -3.70
CA SER A 43 -2.68 -13.31 -4.38
C SER A 43 -2.88 -11.81 -4.54
N MET A 44 -2.56 -11.01 -3.52
CA MET A 44 -2.75 -9.56 -3.56
C MET A 44 -1.76 -8.90 -4.53
N ASN A 45 -0.51 -9.35 -4.52
CA ASN A 45 0.52 -8.94 -5.46
C ASN A 45 0.10 -9.24 -6.92
N ALA A 46 -0.50 -10.41 -7.16
CA ALA A 46 -1.01 -10.76 -8.47
C ALA A 46 -2.19 -9.86 -8.90
N GLU A 47 -3.09 -9.48 -8.00
CA GLU A 47 -4.18 -8.53 -8.33
C GLU A 47 -3.65 -7.13 -8.61
N ALA A 48 -2.70 -6.63 -7.81
CA ALA A 48 -2.08 -5.32 -8.02
C ALA A 48 -1.42 -5.21 -9.40
N LEU A 49 -0.68 -6.24 -9.83
CA LEU A 49 -0.06 -6.29 -11.16
C LEU A 49 -1.06 -6.31 -12.32
N LYS A 50 -2.29 -6.81 -12.10
CA LYS A 50 -3.34 -6.74 -13.14
C LYS A 50 -3.89 -5.33 -13.30
N LEU A 51 -3.89 -4.54 -12.23
CA LEU A 51 -4.32 -3.14 -12.26
C LEU A 51 -3.30 -2.24 -12.96
N HIS A 52 -2.02 -2.60 -12.89
CA HIS A 52 -0.91 -1.89 -13.54
C HIS A 52 -0.05 -2.83 -14.41
N PRO A 53 -0.53 -3.21 -15.60
CA PRO A 53 0.19 -4.14 -16.46
C PRO A 53 1.58 -3.64 -16.86
N GLY A 54 2.60 -4.47 -16.62
CA GLY A 54 3.99 -4.15 -16.93
C GLY A 54 4.72 -3.35 -15.85
N ALA A 55 4.07 -3.03 -14.73
CA ALA A 55 4.73 -2.53 -13.55
C ALA A 55 5.47 -3.67 -12.80
N THR A 56 6.38 -3.29 -11.91
CA THR A 56 7.05 -4.18 -10.97
C THR A 56 6.68 -3.80 -9.55
N ILE A 57 6.44 -4.78 -8.69
CA ILE A 57 6.20 -4.52 -7.26
C ILE A 57 7.52 -4.11 -6.60
N THR A 58 7.50 -3.00 -5.88
CA THR A 58 8.64 -2.49 -5.11
C THR A 58 8.55 -2.86 -3.65
N ASP A 59 7.34 -2.86 -3.08
CA ASP A 59 7.10 -3.31 -1.72
C ASP A 59 5.70 -3.91 -1.54
N THR A 60 5.49 -4.62 -0.43
CA THR A 60 4.16 -5.07 0.00
C THR A 60 4.10 -5.15 1.51
N ASP A 61 3.27 -4.30 2.09
CA ASP A 61 3.05 -4.27 3.53
C ASP A 61 1.67 -4.80 3.90
N LEU A 62 1.57 -5.31 5.12
CA LEU A 62 0.32 -5.71 5.73
C LEU A 62 0.17 -4.97 7.06
N ASP A 63 -0.82 -4.09 7.10
CA ASP A 63 -1.15 -3.33 8.29
C ASP A 63 -2.39 -3.88 8.98
N ASN A 64 -2.43 -3.67 10.30
CA ASN A 64 -3.63 -3.90 11.08
C ASN A 64 -4.15 -2.57 11.65
N HIS A 65 -5.35 -2.23 11.21
CA HIS A 65 -6.10 -1.10 11.72
C HIS A 65 -7.23 -1.59 12.62
N PHE A 66 -7.90 -0.67 13.32
CA PHE A 66 -9.03 -1.04 14.18
C PHE A 66 -10.19 -1.69 13.39
N ASN A 67 -10.28 -1.42 12.09
CA ASN A 67 -11.29 -1.91 11.15
C ASN A 67 -10.89 -3.18 10.38
N GLY A 68 -9.68 -3.72 10.56
CA GLY A 68 -9.28 -4.94 9.86
C GLY A 68 -7.81 -4.95 9.43
N TYR A 69 -7.52 -5.85 8.48
CA TYR A 69 -6.21 -5.98 7.85
C TYR A 69 -6.24 -5.36 6.46
N GLU A 70 -5.20 -4.62 6.12
CA GLU A 70 -5.08 -3.90 4.84
C GLU A 70 -3.72 -4.23 4.22
N TYR A 71 -3.72 -4.59 2.94
CA TYR A 71 -2.49 -4.72 2.17
C TYR A 71 -2.24 -3.42 1.42
N GLU A 72 -1.03 -2.89 1.50
CA GLU A 72 -0.54 -1.84 0.61
C GLU A 72 0.48 -2.47 -0.34
N VAL A 73 0.24 -2.39 -1.65
CA VAL A 73 1.16 -2.87 -2.67
C VAL A 73 1.68 -1.69 -3.47
N GLU A 74 2.97 -1.40 -3.31
CA GLU A 74 3.66 -0.38 -4.10
C GLU A 74 4.16 -0.95 -5.43
N LEU A 75 3.91 -0.24 -6.52
CA LEU A 75 4.31 -0.64 -7.88
C LEU A 75 5.04 0.49 -8.59
N LYS A 76 6.07 0.13 -9.36
CA LYS A 76 6.77 1.03 -10.28
C LYS A 76 6.50 0.65 -11.73
N ALA A 77 5.90 1.56 -12.49
CA ALA A 77 5.68 1.38 -13.92
C ALA A 77 6.96 1.61 -14.76
N ALA A 78 6.94 1.13 -16.00
CA ALA A 78 8.09 1.25 -16.92
C ALA A 78 8.45 2.71 -17.27
N ASP A 79 7.50 3.64 -17.16
CA ASP A 79 7.76 5.08 -17.33
C ASP A 79 8.25 5.78 -16.05
N GLY A 80 8.45 5.01 -14.98
CA GLY A 80 9.01 5.46 -13.72
C GLY A 80 7.98 5.99 -12.72
N LYS A 81 6.68 6.02 -13.06
CA LYS A 81 5.62 6.36 -12.12
C LYS A 81 5.47 5.29 -11.05
N GLU A 82 5.18 5.73 -9.84
CA GLU A 82 4.92 4.86 -8.70
C GLU A 82 3.42 4.89 -8.36
N PHE A 83 2.90 3.77 -7.90
CA PHE A 83 1.50 3.56 -7.60
C PHE A 83 1.34 2.75 -6.33
N ASP A 84 0.39 3.15 -5.51
CA ASP A 84 0.03 2.46 -4.28
C ASP A 84 -1.37 1.91 -4.46
N VAL A 85 -1.52 0.61 -4.21
CA VAL A 85 -2.80 -0.09 -4.29
C VAL A 85 -3.12 -0.72 -2.95
N ASP A 86 -4.21 -0.24 -2.35
CA ASP A 86 -4.65 -0.68 -1.03
C ASP A 86 -5.79 -1.69 -1.18
N PHE A 87 -5.70 -2.81 -0.47
CA PHE A 87 -6.70 -3.88 -0.48
C PHE A 87 -7.22 -4.19 0.91
N ASP A 88 -8.53 -4.44 1.02
CA ASP A 88 -9.07 -5.16 2.17
C ASP A 88 -8.49 -6.58 2.16
N ALA A 89 -7.63 -6.90 3.13
CA ALA A 89 -6.89 -8.15 3.11
C ALA A 89 -7.79 -9.38 3.31
N THR A 90 -9.01 -9.22 3.82
CA THR A 90 -9.95 -10.34 4.04
C THR A 90 -10.66 -10.72 2.74
N THR A 91 -11.16 -9.72 2.03
CA THR A 91 -12.01 -9.88 0.85
C THR A 91 -11.21 -9.83 -0.45
N GLY A 92 -10.12 -9.08 -0.49
CA GLY A 92 -9.36 -8.73 -1.69
C GLY A 92 -9.95 -7.57 -2.48
N GLU A 93 -10.90 -6.81 -1.91
CA GLU A 93 -11.46 -5.62 -2.55
C GLU A 93 -10.43 -4.49 -2.61
N VAL A 94 -10.37 -3.79 -3.74
CA VAL A 94 -9.52 -2.60 -3.91
C VAL A 94 -10.16 -1.43 -3.17
N LEU A 95 -9.47 -0.92 -2.15
CA LEU A 95 -9.88 0.25 -1.37
C LEU A 95 -9.36 1.54 -2.00
N SER A 96 -8.17 1.49 -2.60
CA SER A 96 -7.49 2.62 -3.20
C SER A 96 -6.57 2.16 -4.33
N ASN A 97 -6.40 3.01 -5.34
CA ASN A 97 -5.40 2.85 -6.39
C ASN A 97 -4.96 4.25 -6.82
N LYS A 98 -3.78 4.68 -6.38
CA LYS A 98 -3.30 6.05 -6.54
C LYS A 98 -1.91 6.03 -7.15
N GLN A 99 -1.61 7.06 -7.94
CA GLN A 99 -0.25 7.31 -8.39
C GLN A 99 0.43 8.23 -7.37
N ASP A 100 1.65 7.88 -6.94
CA ASP A 100 2.48 8.78 -6.15
C ASP A 100 2.97 9.94 -7.04
N THR A 101 2.99 11.17 -6.50
CA THR A 101 3.06 12.41 -7.31
C THR A 101 4.31 13.25 -7.06
#